data_AF-A0A7C3G381-F1
#
_entry.id   AF-A0A7C3G381-F1
#
_cell.length_a   1.000
_cell.length_b   1.000
_cell.length_c   1.000
_cell.angle_alpha   90.00
_cell.angle_beta   90.00
_cell.angle_gamma   90.00
#
_symmetry.space_group_name_H-M   'P 1'
#
loop_
_entity.id
_entity.type
_entity.pdbx_description
1 polymer ?
#
loop_
_entity_poly.entity_id
_entity_poly.type
_entity_poly.pdbx_seq_one_letter_code
_entity_poly.pdbx_strand_id
1 'polypeptide(L)'
;MIRFVHIFNYAEGVSADDGEGWYLREHVPQAGKLPGVVRYRSWKQFDNGISFPKTGVPSPFDQFVRRTELCFETLQEALDAVNGNMEL
;
A
#
# COMPACT_ATOMS: atom_id res chain seq x y z
N MET A 1 14.50 -1.16 -13.48
CA MET A 1 13.48 -1.44 -12.44
C MET A 1 13.41 -0.34 -11.39
N ILE A 2 12.35 0.46 -11.45
CA ILE A 2 11.93 1.41 -10.43
C ILE A 2 10.93 0.72 -9.50
N ARG A 3 11.00 1.01 -8.20
CA ARG A 3 10.10 0.46 -7.18
C ARG A 3 9.40 1.59 -6.45
N PHE A 4 8.09 1.66 -6.63
CA PHE A 4 7.23 2.54 -5.86
C PHE A 4 6.72 1.78 -4.63
N VAL A 5 7.05 2.29 -3.45
CA VAL A 5 6.63 1.70 -2.17
C VAL A 5 5.57 2.60 -1.57
N HIS A 6 4.41 2.03 -1.25
CA HIS A 6 3.40 2.72 -0.46
C HIS A 6 3.05 1.92 0.79
N ILE A 7 2.83 2.66 1.87
CA ILE A 7 2.39 2.18 3.18
C ILE A 7 1.16 3.00 3.57
N PHE A 8 0.12 2.35 4.07
CA PHE A 8 -1.15 3.04 4.32
C PHE A 8 -1.94 2.42 5.48
N ASN A 9 -2.98 3.12 5.90
CA ASN A 9 -4.03 2.67 6.80
C ASN A 9 -5.39 2.73 6.11
N TYR A 10 -6.31 1.88 6.55
CA TYR A 10 -7.71 2.05 6.18
C TYR A 10 -8.29 3.32 6.80
N ALA A 11 -9.32 3.88 6.16
CA ALA A 11 -9.98 5.09 6.62
C ALA A 11 -10.57 4.92 8.03
N GLU A 12 -10.73 6.02 8.75
CA GLU A 12 -11.38 6.01 10.06
C GLU A 12 -12.79 5.38 9.98
N GLY A 13 -13.10 4.49 10.94
CA GLY A 13 -14.37 3.75 10.98
C GLY A 13 -14.43 2.50 10.10
N VAL A 14 -13.43 2.26 9.24
CA VAL A 14 -13.33 1.00 8.47
C VAL A 14 -12.63 -0.05 9.31
N SER A 15 -13.28 -1.21 9.50
CA SER A 15 -12.66 -2.33 10.21
C SER A 15 -11.47 -2.89 9.43
N ALA A 16 -10.50 -3.50 10.12
CA ALA A 16 -9.35 -4.12 9.46
C ALA A 16 -9.77 -5.22 8.46
N ASP A 17 -10.83 -5.96 8.76
CA ASP A 17 -11.34 -7.04 7.90
C ASP A 17 -12.08 -6.50 6.67
N ASP A 18 -12.90 -5.46 6.83
CA ASP A 18 -13.58 -4.79 5.70
C ASP A 18 -12.57 -4.13 4.76
N GLY A 19 -11.59 -3.43 5.33
CA GLY A 19 -10.51 -2.81 4.59
C GLY A 19 -9.68 -3.84 3.83
N GLU A 20 -9.33 -4.96 4.46
CA GLU A 20 -8.62 -6.08 3.82
C GLU A 20 -9.45 -6.69 2.69
N GLY A 21 -10.74 -6.90 2.92
CA GLY A 21 -11.68 -7.40 1.93
C GLY A 21 -11.75 -6.48 0.71
N TRP A 22 -11.89 -5.17 0.91
CA TRP A 22 -11.84 -4.19 -0.17
C TRP A 22 -10.48 -4.20 -0.87
N TYR A 23 -9.38 -4.21 -0.13
CA TYR A 23 -8.04 -4.14 -0.70
C TYR A 23 -7.78 -5.30 -1.67
N LEU A 24 -8.09 -6.52 -1.27
CA LEU A 24 -7.86 -7.71 -2.09
C LEU A 24 -8.84 -7.83 -3.26
N ARG A 25 -10.11 -7.43 -3.08
CA ARG A 25 -11.16 -7.58 -4.11
C ARG A 25 -11.19 -6.44 -5.12
N GLU A 26 -10.89 -5.22 -4.69
CA GLU A 26 -11.03 -4.01 -5.51
C GLU A 26 -9.67 -3.41 -5.86
N HIS A 27 -8.86 -3.09 -4.86
CA HIS A 27 -7.63 -2.33 -5.06
C HIS A 27 -6.57 -3.13 -5.83
N VAL A 28 -6.26 -4.37 -5.42
CA VAL A 28 -5.23 -5.20 -6.08
C VAL A 28 -5.56 -5.43 -7.57
N PRO A 29 -6.79 -5.82 -7.95
CA PRO A 29 -7.14 -5.95 -9.37
C PRO A 29 -7.03 -4.66 -10.16
N GLN A 30 -7.37 -3.51 -9.57
CA GLN A 30 -7.22 -2.21 -10.25
C GLN A 30 -5.74 -1.84 -10.43
N ALA A 31 -4.91 -2.03 -9.42
CA ALA A 31 -3.47 -1.79 -9.53
C ALA A 31 -2.80 -2.71 -10.56
N GLY A 32 -3.27 -3.95 -10.70
CA GLY A 32 -2.82 -4.86 -11.75
C GLY A 32 -3.16 -4.43 -13.18
N LYS A 33 -4.11 -3.49 -13.36
CA LYS A 33 -4.47 -2.93 -14.68
C LYS A 33 -3.62 -1.71 -15.05
N LEU A 34 -2.78 -1.20 -14.15
CA LEU A 34 -1.94 -0.05 -14.44
C LEU A 34 -0.91 -0.40 -15.54
N PRO A 35 -0.79 0.42 -16.59
CA PRO A 35 0.21 0.22 -17.63
C PRO A 35 1.63 0.20 -17.05
N GLY A 36 2.48 -0.69 -17.57
CA GLY A 36 3.90 -0.75 -17.21
C GLY A 36 4.22 -1.44 -15.87
N VAL A 37 3.24 -1.93 -15.12
CA VAL A 37 3.50 -2.71 -13.90
C VAL A 37 4.11 -4.07 -14.25
N VAL A 38 5.37 -4.28 -13.88
CA VAL A 38 6.08 -5.57 -14.06
C VAL A 38 6.06 -6.44 -12.82
N ARG A 39 5.75 -5.87 -11.64
CA ARG A 39 5.64 -6.62 -10.39
C ARG A 39 4.76 -5.90 -9.38
N TYR A 40 3.87 -6.65 -8.75
CA TYR A 40 3.10 -6.22 -7.58
C TYR A 40 3.37 -7.18 -6.41
N ARG A 41 3.77 -6.66 -5.25
CA ARG A 41 3.88 -7.44 -4.02
C ARG A 41 3.30 -6.65 -2.87
N SER A 42 2.55 -7.33 -2.00
CA SER A 42 1.97 -6.69 -0.81
C SER A 42 2.11 -7.59 0.40
N TRP A 43 2.31 -6.97 1.56
CA TRP A 43 2.45 -7.62 2.84
C TRP A 43 1.51 -6.94 3.83
N LYS A 44 0.63 -7.73 4.43
CA LYS A 44 -0.15 -7.29 5.59
C LYS A 44 0.81 -7.08 6.76
N GLN A 45 0.63 -5.98 7.49
CA GLN A 45 1.31 -5.80 8.76
C GLN A 45 0.86 -6.92 9.72
N PHE A 46 1.81 -7.55 10.40
CA PHE A 46 1.52 -8.51 11.45
C PHE A 46 1.65 -7.80 12.80
N ASP A 47 0.62 -7.89 13.64
CA ASP A 47 0.75 -7.50 15.05
C ASP A 47 1.61 -8.54 15.75
N ASN A 48 2.84 -8.16 16.10
CA ASN A 48 3.79 -9.04 16.77
C ASN A 48 3.61 -9.05 18.30
N GLY A 49 2.58 -8.39 18.84
CA GLY A 49 2.29 -8.33 20.27
C GLY A 49 3.33 -7.52 21.07
N ILE A 50 4.26 -6.85 20.39
CA ILE A 50 5.25 -5.99 21.04
C ILE A 50 4.55 -4.68 21.37
N SER A 51 4.37 -4.42 22.68
CA SER A 51 3.89 -3.13 23.15
C SER A 51 4.92 -2.05 22.79
N PHE A 52 4.61 -1.24 21.78
CA PHE A 52 5.44 -0.11 21.39
C PHE A 52 5.53 0.91 22.53
N PRO A 53 6.64 1.67 22.62
CA PRO A 53 6.78 2.69 23.65
C PRO A 53 5.59 3.66 23.58
N LYS A 54 4.92 3.81 24.73
CA LYS A 54 3.77 4.68 24.94
C LYS A 54 4.09 6.14 24.57
N THR A 55 3.08 6.83 24.02
CA THR A 55 2.92 8.30 23.88
C THR A 55 4.20 9.14 23.89
N GLY A 56 4.56 9.68 22.72
CA GLY A 56 5.62 10.69 22.57
C GLY A 56 6.80 10.27 21.70
N VAL A 57 6.84 9.02 21.23
CA VAL A 57 7.89 8.52 20.33
C VAL A 57 7.24 8.01 19.04
N PRO A 58 7.60 8.55 17.86
CA PRO A 58 7.13 7.99 16.60
C PRO A 58 7.82 6.65 16.38
N SER A 59 7.20 5.54 16.82
CA SER A 59 7.62 4.21 16.36
C SER A 59 7.07 4.01 14.95
N PRO A 60 7.91 3.89 13.90
CA PRO A 60 7.46 4.19 12.54
C PRO A 60 6.90 2.99 11.77
N PHE A 61 6.89 1.78 12.35
CA PHE A 61 6.63 0.57 11.55
C PHE A 61 5.25 -0.05 11.76
N ASP A 62 4.70 -0.11 12.97
CA ASP A 62 3.39 -0.77 13.23
C ASP A 62 2.19 0.18 13.16
N GLN A 63 2.38 1.36 12.58
CA GLN A 63 1.29 2.30 12.36
C GLN A 63 0.51 2.03 11.08
N PHE A 64 1.05 1.23 10.15
CA PHE A 64 0.43 0.99 8.85
C PHE A 64 -0.20 -0.39 8.83
N VAL A 65 -1.34 -0.57 8.17
CA VAL A 65 -1.95 -1.91 8.04
C VAL A 65 -1.27 -2.73 6.95
N ARG A 66 -0.54 -2.06 6.04
CA ARG A 66 -0.02 -2.69 4.83
C ARG A 66 1.16 -1.96 4.22
N ARG A 67 2.07 -2.75 3.65
CA ARG A 67 3.13 -2.30 2.74
C ARG A 67 2.96 -2.95 1.38
N THR A 68 3.11 -2.16 0.33
CA THR A 68 2.99 -2.65 -1.05
C THR A 68 4.10 -2.08 -1.92
N GLU A 69 4.57 -2.89 -2.86
CA GLU A 69 5.55 -2.57 -3.89
C GLU A 69 4.93 -2.73 -5.28
N LEU A 70 4.96 -1.65 -6.06
CA LEU A 70 4.72 -1.66 -7.50
C LEU A 70 6.05 -1.43 -8.20
N CYS A 71 6.38 -2.26 -9.19
CA CYS A 71 7.60 -2.09 -9.97
C CYS A 71 7.30 -1.82 -11.43
N PHE A 72 8.16 -0.99 -12.01
CA PHE A 72 8.14 -0.53 -13.39
C PHE A 72 9.56 -0.66 -13.96
N GLU A 73 9.73 -0.69 -15.28
CA GLU A 73 11.09 -0.71 -15.84
C GLU A 73 11.75 0.65 -15.74
N THR A 74 10.98 1.70 -16.04
CA THR A 74 11.44 3.09 -16.08
C THR A 74 10.73 3.99 -15.06
N LEU A 75 11.31 5.16 -14.80
CA LEU A 75 10.70 6.17 -13.93
C LEU A 75 9.48 6.82 -14.59
N GLN A 76 9.52 7.02 -15.91
CA GLN A 76 8.42 7.64 -16.64
C GLN A 76 7.15 6.78 -16.54
N GLU A 77 7.24 5.47 -16.80
CA GLU A 77 6.11 4.54 -16.63
C GLU A 77 5.55 4.57 -15.20
N ALA A 78 6.44 4.62 -14.20
CA ALA A 78 6.03 4.72 -12.80
C ALA A 78 5.25 6.01 -12.54
N LEU A 79 5.74 7.16 -13.01
CA LEU A 79 5.09 8.46 -12.83
C LEU A 79 3.75 8.53 -13.59
N ASP A 80 3.69 8.01 -14.81
CA ASP A 80 2.46 7.99 -15.62
C ASP A 80 1.38 7.13 -14.93
N ALA A 81 1.76 5.97 -14.40
CA ALA A 81 0.83 5.08 -13.71
C ALA A 81 0.31 5.63 -12.36
N VAL A 82 1.15 6.35 -11.60
CA VAL A 82 0.76 6.85 -10.27
C VAL A 82 0.14 8.25 -10.30
N ASN A 83 0.53 9.12 -11.23
CA ASN A 83 0.01 10.49 -11.33
C ASN A 83 -1.15 10.61 -12.33
N GLY A 84 -1.27 9.68 -13.29
CA GLY A 84 -2.29 9.73 -14.34
C GLY A 84 -3.73 9.43 -13.88
N ASN A 85 -3.94 9.01 -12.63
CA ASN A 85 -5.25 8.62 -12.09
C ASN A 85 -5.90 9.69 -11.19
N MET A 86 -5.58 10.98 -11.39
CA MET A 86 -6.16 12.08 -10.60
C MET A 86 -7.65 12.37 -10.92
N GLU A 87 -8.26 11.66 -11.88
CA GLU A 87 -9.67 11.85 -12.30
C GLU A 87 -10.61 10.70 -11.92
N LEU A 88 -10.18 9.78 -11.04
CA LEU A 88 -11.07 8.85 -10.34
C LEU A 88 -11.60 9.44 -9.03
#